data_AF-A0A524D7V1-F1
#
_entry.id   AF-A0A524D7V1-F1
#
_cell.length_a   1.000
_cell.length_b   1.000
_cell.length_c   1.000
_cell.angle_alpha   90.00
_cell.angle_beta   90.00
_cell.angle_gamma   90.00
#
_symmetry.space_group_name_H-M   'P 1'
#
loop_
_entity.id
_entity.type
_entity.pdbx_description
1 polymer ?
#
loop_
_entity_poly.entity_id
_entity_poly.type
_entity_poly.pdbx_seq_one_letter_code
_entity_poly.pdbx_strand_id
1 'polypeptide(L)'
;VRQLAKHVGIPHAIVEKPPSAGLWKGQTDEGEMGLSYDDIDRTLFLMLERRFSKEETVSWGIDKEKVDRILHMMETSQHKRDPLPRPKGRLP
;
A
#
# COMPACT_ATOMS: atom_id res chain seq x y z
N VAL A 1 -0.41 10.95 1.96
CA VAL A 1 0.51 11.96 2.57
C VAL A 1 0.76 13.22 1.73
N ARG A 2 0.70 13.16 0.38
CA ARG A 2 1.01 14.32 -0.49
C ARG A 2 0.20 15.59 -0.18
N GLN A 3 -1.10 15.44 0.12
CA GLN A 3 -1.98 16.57 0.46
C GLN A 3 -1.54 17.28 1.75
N LEU A 4 -1.12 16.53 2.77
CA LEU A 4 -0.61 17.09 4.02
C LEU A 4 0.71 17.85 3.80
N ALA A 5 1.63 17.29 3.01
CA ALA A 5 2.88 17.98 2.64
C ALA A 5 2.59 19.32 1.93
N LYS A 6 1.58 19.30 1.04
CA LYS A 6 0.81 20.45 0.51
C LYS A 6 0.63 21.56 1.54
N HIS A 7 -0.12 21.18 2.57
CA HIS A 7 -0.68 22.07 3.56
C HIS A 7 0.37 22.62 4.55
N VAL A 8 1.37 21.83 4.91
CA VAL A 8 2.41 22.22 5.89
C VAL A 8 3.60 22.95 5.26
N GLY A 9 3.51 23.32 3.98
CA GLY A 9 4.52 24.16 3.31
C GLY A 9 5.77 23.43 2.84
N ILE A 10 5.71 22.11 2.61
CA ILE A 10 6.83 21.37 2.02
C ILE A 10 7.08 21.88 0.59
N PRO A 11 8.33 22.14 0.18
CA PRO A 11 8.66 22.58 -1.16
C PRO A 11 8.04 21.70 -2.25
N HIS A 12 7.47 22.34 -3.27
CA HIS A 12 6.77 21.65 -4.39
C HIS A 12 7.63 20.58 -5.05
N ALA A 13 8.92 20.88 -5.27
CA ALA A 13 9.88 19.95 -5.86
C ALA A 13 10.05 18.65 -5.05
N ILE A 14 9.81 18.66 -3.73
CA ILE A 14 9.85 17.47 -2.89
C ILE A 14 8.54 16.69 -3.01
N VAL A 15 7.40 17.39 -3.03
CA VAL A 15 6.07 16.73 -3.09
C VAL A 15 5.81 16.04 -4.43
N GLU A 16 6.30 16.61 -5.53
CA GLU A 16 6.12 16.08 -6.88
C GLU A 16 7.15 15.03 -7.27
N LYS A 17 8.28 14.97 -6.56
CA LYS A 17 9.31 13.97 -6.83
C LYS A 17 8.66 12.57 -6.83
N PRO A 18 8.90 11.75 -7.88
CA PRO A 18 8.45 10.37 -7.89
C PRO A 18 8.92 9.63 -6.63
N PRO A 19 8.03 8.91 -5.92
CA PRO A 19 8.41 8.15 -4.75
C PRO A 19 9.48 7.10 -5.09
N SER A 20 10.51 7.02 -4.25
CA SER A 20 11.66 6.12 -4.42
C SER A 20 12.29 5.83 -3.06
N ALA A 21 12.57 4.56 -2.80
CA ALA A 21 13.35 4.09 -1.65
C ALA A 21 14.85 4.41 -1.75
N GLY A 22 15.34 4.78 -2.95
CA GLY A 22 16.73 5.21 -3.16
C GLY A 22 17.77 4.08 -3.03
N LEU A 23 17.35 2.82 -3.16
CA LEU A 23 18.23 1.66 -2.99
C LEU A 23 19.22 1.47 -4.17
N TRP A 24 18.84 1.88 -5.37
CA TRP A 24 19.71 1.97 -6.55
C TRP A 24 19.24 3.04 -7.53
N LYS A 25 20.09 3.38 -8.50
CA LYS A 25 19.82 4.43 -9.49
C LYS A 25 18.63 4.04 -10.37
N GLY A 26 17.65 4.95 -10.45
CA GLY A 26 16.46 4.79 -11.32
C GLY A 26 15.35 3.95 -10.71
N GLN A 27 15.48 3.51 -9.45
CA GLN A 27 14.38 2.86 -8.72
C GLN A 27 13.23 3.85 -8.50
N THR A 28 12.00 3.38 -8.69
CA THR A 28 10.76 4.09 -8.34
C THR A 28 9.81 3.10 -7.70
N ASP A 29 9.09 3.51 -6.66
CA ASP A 29 8.26 2.58 -5.90
C ASP A 29 7.09 2.06 -6.75
N GLU A 30 6.43 2.93 -7.51
CA GLU A 30 5.35 2.55 -8.44
C GLU A 30 5.85 1.66 -9.58
N GLY A 31 7.08 1.88 -10.06
CA GLY A 31 7.71 1.05 -11.09
C GLY A 31 8.02 -0.37 -10.60
N GLU A 32 8.47 -0.52 -9.35
CA GLU A 32 8.69 -1.83 -8.75
C GLU A 32 7.37 -2.56 -8.45
N MET A 33 6.41 -1.84 -7.88
CA MET A 33 5.13 -2.42 -7.53
C MET A 33 4.25 -2.69 -8.75
N GLY A 34 4.48 -1.98 -9.87
CA GLY A 34 3.63 -2.03 -11.06
C GLY A 34 2.23 -1.47 -10.81
N LEU A 35 2.09 -0.60 -9.81
CA LEU A 35 0.83 -0.09 -9.28
C LEU A 35 1.02 1.38 -8.89
N SER A 36 0.02 2.21 -9.17
CA SER A 36 0.01 3.59 -8.69
C SER A 36 -0.35 3.65 -7.22
N TYR A 37 0.14 4.65 -6.49
CA TYR A 37 -0.30 4.87 -5.11
C TYR A 37 -1.80 5.15 -5.01
N ASP A 38 -2.40 5.77 -6.03
CA ASP A 38 -3.84 6.03 -6.05
C ASP A 38 -4.66 4.73 -6.11
N ASP A 39 -4.23 3.75 -6.92
CA ASP A 39 -4.87 2.43 -6.96
C ASP A 39 -4.72 1.68 -5.63
N ILE A 40 -3.52 1.74 -5.02
CA ILE A 40 -3.21 1.09 -3.75
C ILE A 40 -4.05 1.70 -2.62
N ASP A 41 -3.97 3.02 -2.43
CA ASP A 41 -4.65 3.74 -1.35
C ASP A 41 -6.17 3.55 -1.45
N ARG A 42 -6.74 3.62 -2.66
CA ARG A 42 -8.18 3.43 -2.87
C ARG A 42 -8.62 1.99 -2.57
N THR A 43 -7.84 0.99 -3.00
CA THR A 43 -8.14 -0.42 -2.71
C THR A 43 -8.09 -0.69 -1.21
N LEU A 44 -7.03 -0.24 -0.53
CA LEU A 44 -6.88 -0.43 0.91
C LEU A 44 -7.99 0.28 1.69
N PHE A 45 -8.36 1.51 1.31
CA PHE A 45 -9.46 2.24 1.94
C PHE A 45 -10.80 1.53 1.79
N LEU A 46 -11.15 1.08 0.59
CA LEU A 46 -12.42 0.39 0.34
C LEU A 46 -12.50 -0.93 1.12
N MET A 47 -11.42 -1.72 1.14
CA MET A 47 -11.44 -3.04 1.77
C MET A 47 -11.29 -2.99 3.30
N LEU A 48 -10.42 -2.12 3.83
CA LEU A 48 -10.10 -2.11 5.26
C LEU A 48 -11.02 -1.18 6.07
N GLU A 49 -11.28 0.02 5.55
CA GLU A 49 -12.11 1.02 6.24
C GLU A 49 -13.59 0.86 5.90
N ARG A 50 -13.91 0.65 4.61
CA ARG A 50 -15.31 0.47 4.16
C ARG A 50 -15.80 -0.97 4.20
N ARG A 51 -14.90 -1.93 4.49
CA ARG A 51 -15.20 -3.37 4.61
C ARG A 51 -15.82 -3.98 3.35
N PHE A 52 -15.51 -3.42 2.19
CA PHE A 52 -15.99 -3.93 0.92
C PHE A 52 -15.34 -5.27 0.59
N SER A 53 -16.10 -6.13 -0.08
CA SER A 53 -15.56 -7.33 -0.71
C SER A 53 -14.63 -6.95 -1.86
N LYS A 54 -13.90 -7.95 -2.36
CA LYS A 54 -13.08 -7.82 -3.55
C LYS A 54 -13.93 -7.41 -4.76
N GLU A 55 -15.10 -8.03 -4.94
CA GLU A 55 -16.03 -7.78 -6.03
C GLU A 55 -16.61 -6.36 -5.96
N GLU A 56 -16.96 -5.90 -4.76
CA GLU A 56 -17.39 -4.51 -4.53
C GLU A 56 -16.27 -3.52 -4.82
N THR A 57 -15.03 -3.83 -4.46
CA THR A 57 -13.89 -2.95 -4.75
C THR A 57 -13.63 -2.82 -6.25
N VAL A 58 -13.78 -3.91 -7.01
CA VAL A 58 -13.70 -3.90 -8.47
C VAL A 58 -14.84 -3.09 -9.10
N SER A 59 -16.06 -3.19 -8.55
CA SER A 59 -17.21 -2.42 -9.06
C SER A 59 -17.05 -0.90 -8.91
N TRP A 60 -16.17 -0.45 -8.01
CA TRP A 60 -15.77 0.94 -7.86
C TRP A 60 -14.77 1.45 -8.90
N GLY A 61 -14.48 0.64 -9.93
CA GLY A 61 -13.68 1.04 -11.09
C GLY A 61 -12.19 0.78 -10.94
N ILE A 62 -11.78 -0.07 -10.00
CA ILE A 62 -10.40 -0.56 -9.88
C ILE A 62 -10.31 -1.87 -10.65
N ASP A 63 -9.29 -2.00 -11.49
CA ASP A 63 -9.05 -3.21 -12.26
C ASP A 63 -8.84 -4.43 -11.34
N LYS A 64 -9.42 -5.57 -11.72
CA LYS A 64 -9.39 -6.79 -10.92
C LYS A 64 -7.97 -7.32 -10.71
N GLU A 65 -7.11 -7.27 -11.73
CA GLU A 65 -5.73 -7.75 -11.63
C GLU A 65 -4.94 -6.88 -10.64
N LYS A 66 -5.19 -5.57 -10.63
CA LYS A 66 -4.59 -4.66 -9.64
C LYS A 66 -5.05 -4.98 -8.22
N VAL A 67 -6.35 -5.18 -8.01
CA VAL A 67 -6.88 -5.57 -6.69
C VAL A 67 -6.23 -6.87 -6.20
N ASP A 68 -6.09 -7.85 -7.08
CA ASP A 68 -5.51 -9.16 -6.76
C ASP A 68 -4.04 -9.04 -6.38
N ARG A 69 -3.29 -8.24 -7.13
CA ARG A 69 -1.88 -7.96 -6.84
C ARG A 69 -1.71 -7.25 -5.50
N ILE A 70 -2.53 -6.24 -5.20
CA ILE A 70 -2.49 -5.50 -3.93
C ILE A 70 -2.77 -6.44 -2.76
N LEU A 71 -3.78 -7.30 -2.88
CA LEU A 71 -4.12 -8.29 -1.85
C LEU A 71 -2.99 -9.30 -1.64
N HIS A 72 -2.40 -9.80 -2.72
CA HIS A 72 -1.26 -10.71 -2.64
C HIS A 72 -0.05 -10.05 -1.95
N MET A 73 0.24 -8.78 -2.26
CA MET A 73 1.29 -8.02 -1.58
C MET A 73 0.98 -7.83 -0.09
N MET A 74 -0.28 -7.59 0.27
CA MET A 74 -0.69 -7.45 1.66
C MET A 74 -0.51 -8.77 2.43
N GLU A 75 -0.92 -9.89 1.85
CA GLU A 75 -0.77 -11.23 2.43
C GLU A 75 0.71 -11.59 2.62
N THR A 76 1.51 -11.51 1.55
CA THR A 76 2.93 -11.90 1.60
C THR A 76 3.77 -11.02 2.53
N SER A 77 3.36 -9.78 2.76
CA SER A 77 4.01 -8.85 3.69
C SER A 77 3.46 -8.89 5.13
N GLN A 78 2.47 -9.73 5.43
CA GLN A 78 1.81 -9.77 6.75
C GLN A 78 2.80 -9.96 7.91
N HIS A 79 3.79 -10.83 7.73
CA HIS A 79 4.84 -11.08 8.73
C HIS A 79 5.64 -9.83 9.15
N LYS A 80 5.65 -8.77 8.33
CA LYS A 80 6.31 -7.49 8.64
C LYS A 80 5.48 -6.60 9.58
N ARG A 81 4.19 -6.92 9.74
CA ARG A 81 3.23 -6.20 10.58
C ARG A 81 2.84 -7.00 11.83
N ASP A 82 2.96 -8.33 11.76
CA ASP A 82 2.72 -9.20 12.90
C ASP A 82 3.82 -9.05 13.97
N PRO A 83 3.46 -9.12 15.27
CA PRO A 83 4.46 -9.21 16.32
C PRO A 83 5.28 -10.49 16.17
N LEU A 84 6.52 -10.48 16.68
CA LEU A 84 7.38 -11.67 16.65
C LEU A 84 6.62 -12.89 17.21
N PRO A 85 6.66 -14.04 16.50
CA PRO A 85 5.94 -15.23 16.94
C PRO A 85 6.48 -15.65 18.30
N ARG A 86 5.62 -15.61 19.32
CA ARG A 86 5.97 -16.10 20.65
C ARG A 86 5.68 -17.60 20.68
N PRO A 87 6.66 -18.44 21.06
CA PRO A 87 6.36 -19.84 21.32
C PRO A 87 5.26 -19.91 22.38
N LYS A 88 4.21 -20.68 22.10
CA LYS A 88 3.15 -20.90 23.10
C LYS A 88 3.83 -21.56 24.30
N GLY A 89 3.83 -20.87 25.44
CA GLY A 89 4.38 -21.42 26.68
C GLY A 89 3.76 -22.78 26.93
N ARG A 90 4.57 -23.74 27.38
CA ARG A 90 4.06 -25.01 27.90
C ARG A 90 3.11 -24.64 29.05
N LEU A 91 1.81 -24.81 28.85
CA LEU A 91 0.85 -24.67 29.94
C LEU A 91 1.29 -25.62 31.06
N PRO A 92 1.25 -25.19 32.34
CA PRO A 92 1.58 -26.06 33.47
C PRO A 92 0.67 -27.29 33.52
#